data_AF-A0A1H4IBI6-F1
#
_entry.id   AF-A0A1H4IBI6-F1
#
_cell.length_a   1.000
_cell.length_b   1.000
_cell.length_c   1.000
_cell.angle_alpha   90.00
_cell.angle_beta   90.00
_cell.angle_gamma   90.00
#
_symmetry.space_group_name_H-M   'P 1'
#
loop_
_entity.id
_entity.type
_entity.pdbx_description
1 polymer ?
#
loop_
_entity_poly.entity_id
_entity_poly.type
_entity_poly.pdbx_seq_one_letter_code
_entity_poly.pdbx_strand_id
1 'polypeptide(L)'
;MRPVHGAIVQIQKVRTTQFAQEGGVQARPDVCLGPVDVRDDLTRVLAEWRDIFRAGLERMQYDGRLDASADSARLAHMLIAAYQGGSLLAQIAHDVAPLRDAPYAAVEHLRAYTTSDDIA
;
A
#
# COMPACT_ATOMS: atom_id res chain seq x y z
N MET A 1 16.57 10.35 3.58
CA MET A 1 15.17 9.88 3.75
C MET A 1 15.06 8.46 3.20
N ARG A 2 15.29 7.45 4.03
CA ARG A 2 15.05 6.04 3.69
C ARG A 2 14.42 5.35 4.92
N PRO A 3 13.08 5.33 5.07
CA PRO A 3 12.46 4.46 6.07
C PRO A 3 11.40 3.47 5.54
N VAL A 4 10.81 3.66 4.36
CA VAL A 4 9.59 2.90 3.99
C VAL A 4 9.86 1.64 3.15
N HIS A 5 10.92 1.63 2.34
CA HIS A 5 11.34 0.44 1.57
C HIS A 5 11.85 -0.71 2.48
N GLY A 6 12.26 -0.38 3.70
CA GLY A 6 12.76 -1.35 4.68
C GLY A 6 11.66 -2.24 5.25
N ALA A 7 10.45 -1.72 5.47
CA ALA A 7 9.37 -2.47 6.13
C ALA A 7 8.82 -3.61 5.27
N ILE A 8 8.62 -3.36 3.96
CA ILE A 8 8.12 -4.38 3.02
C ILE A 8 9.17 -5.47 2.79
N VAL A 9 10.46 -5.09 2.61
CA VAL A 9 11.55 -6.05 2.51
C VAL A 9 11.74 -6.82 3.81
N GLN A 10 11.55 -6.21 4.99
CA GLN A 10 11.67 -6.91 6.26
C GLN A 10 10.55 -7.95 6.46
N ILE A 11 9.31 -7.63 6.09
CA ILE A 11 8.20 -8.60 6.19
C ILE A 11 8.42 -9.80 5.23
N GLN A 12 9.00 -9.57 4.05
CA GLN A 12 9.37 -10.65 3.12
C GLN A 12 10.63 -11.43 3.56
N LYS A 13 11.61 -10.75 4.15
CA LYS A 13 12.91 -11.32 4.56
C LYS A 13 12.80 -12.16 5.83
N VAL A 14 11.97 -11.75 6.79
CA VAL A 14 11.70 -12.54 8.01
C VAL A 14 11.17 -13.93 7.67
N ARG A 15 10.32 -14.06 6.65
CA ARG A 15 9.75 -15.37 6.26
C ARG A 15 10.75 -16.32 5.58
N THR A 16 11.74 -15.80 4.85
CA THR A 16 12.68 -16.65 4.09
C THR A 16 13.93 -17.02 4.91
N THR A 17 14.35 -16.16 5.85
CA THR A 17 15.53 -16.42 6.70
C THR A 17 15.20 -17.35 7.87
N GLN A 18 13.94 -17.39 8.32
CA GLN A 18 13.53 -18.21 9.46
C GLN A 18 13.45 -19.71 9.13
N PHE A 19 13.22 -20.08 7.86
CA PHE A 19 13.35 -21.47 7.41
C PHE A 19 14.81 -21.96 7.34
N ALA A 20 15.79 -21.06 7.28
CA ALA A 20 17.20 -21.41 7.15
C ALA A 20 17.99 -21.38 8.48
N GLN A 21 17.41 -20.88 9.58
CA GLN A 21 18.16 -20.62 10.82
C GLN A 21 17.54 -21.14 12.13
N GLU A 22 16.28 -21.57 12.19
CA GLU A 22 15.71 -22.04 13.47
C GLU A 22 15.64 -23.57 13.57
N GLY A 23 16.81 -24.15 13.81
CA GLY A 23 16.98 -25.17 14.85
C GLY A 23 17.17 -24.54 16.24
N GLY A 24 16.42 -23.48 16.57
CA GLY A 24 16.57 -22.76 17.85
C GLY A 24 15.70 -21.51 17.93
N VAL A 25 14.49 -21.67 18.46
CA VAL A 25 13.51 -20.61 18.72
C VAL A 25 14.01 -19.68 19.83
N GLN A 26 14.18 -18.39 19.54
CA GLN A 26 14.19 -17.34 20.57
C GLN A 26 13.00 -16.40 20.34
N ALA A 27 11.84 -16.80 20.87
CA ALA A 27 10.64 -15.97 20.87
C ALA A 27 10.84 -14.77 21.81
N ARG A 28 10.56 -13.56 21.30
CA ARG A 28 10.39 -12.37 22.15
C ARG A 28 9.07 -12.51 22.95
N PRO A 29 9.10 -12.39 24.28
CA PRO A 29 7.96 -12.78 25.14
C PRO A 29 6.80 -11.78 25.16
N ASP A 30 6.88 -10.65 24.44
CA ASP A 30 5.89 -9.55 24.48
C ASP A 30 4.90 -9.51 23.31
N VAL A 31 5.07 -10.33 22.26
CA VAL A 31 4.19 -10.28 21.08
C VAL A 31 3.12 -11.38 21.19
N CYS A 32 1.92 -10.99 21.62
CA CYS A 32 0.75 -11.88 21.57
C CYS A 32 0.20 -11.95 20.15
N LEU A 33 0.65 -12.92 19.34
CA LEU A 33 0.13 -13.21 18.00
C LEU A 33 -1.28 -13.84 18.03
N GLY A 34 -2.24 -13.18 18.67
CA GLY A 34 -3.65 -13.55 18.61
C GLY A 34 -4.28 -13.10 17.28
N PRO A 35 -5.34 -13.77 16.79
CA PRO A 35 -6.02 -13.40 15.54
C PRO A 35 -6.63 -11.98 15.55
N VAL A 36 -6.88 -11.41 16.75
CA VAL A 36 -7.36 -10.03 16.92
C VAL A 36 -6.22 -9.02 16.73
N ASP A 37 -5.04 -9.29 17.29
CA ASP A 37 -3.86 -8.41 17.20
C ASP A 37 -3.39 -8.24 15.74
N VAL A 38 -3.35 -9.34 14.98
CA VAL A 38 -3.00 -9.32 13.54
C VAL A 38 -3.98 -8.49 12.71
N ARG A 39 -5.28 -8.55 13.03
CA ARG A 39 -6.31 -7.77 12.34
C ARG A 39 -6.16 -6.29 12.64
N ASP A 40 -5.93 -5.95 13.89
CA ASP A 40 -5.81 -4.56 14.34
C ASP A 40 -4.55 -3.90 13.77
N ASP A 41 -3.42 -4.63 13.77
CA ASP A 41 -2.18 -4.16 13.15
C ASP A 41 -2.30 -3.96 11.64
N LEU A 42 -2.93 -4.92 10.94
CA LEU A 42 -3.16 -4.78 9.50
C LEU A 42 -4.07 -3.59 9.19
N THR A 43 -5.12 -3.42 9.99
CA THR A 43 -6.05 -2.28 9.86
C THR A 43 -5.33 -0.96 10.04
N ARG A 44 -4.48 -0.86 11.07
CA ARG A 44 -3.68 0.33 11.37
C ARG A 44 -2.73 0.67 10.22
N VAL A 45 -1.95 -0.30 9.73
CA VAL A 45 -0.97 -0.07 8.67
C VAL A 45 -1.65 0.32 7.35
N LEU A 46 -2.74 -0.35 6.96
CA LEU A 46 -3.47 0.01 5.75
C LEU A 46 -4.12 1.39 5.85
N ALA A 47 -4.60 1.78 7.04
CA ALA A 47 -5.12 3.12 7.28
C ALA A 47 -4.01 4.18 7.16
N GLU A 48 -2.81 3.93 7.70
CA GLU A 48 -1.66 4.83 7.59
C GLU A 48 -1.28 5.09 6.12
N TRP A 49 -1.18 4.03 5.32
CA TRP A 49 -0.88 4.16 3.90
C TRP A 49 -1.97 4.91 3.13
N ARG A 50 -3.25 4.61 3.40
CA ARG A 50 -4.37 5.34 2.81
C ARG A 50 -4.28 6.83 3.13
N ASP A 51 -3.95 7.17 4.37
CA ASP A 51 -3.87 8.56 4.81
C ASP A 51 -2.68 9.30 4.16
N ILE A 52 -1.57 8.61 3.88
CA ILE A 52 -0.45 9.15 3.07
C ILE A 52 -0.92 9.46 1.64
N PHE A 53 -1.64 8.54 0.99
CA PHE A 53 -2.18 8.79 -0.35
C PHE A 53 -3.18 9.96 -0.34
N ARG A 54 -4.09 10.00 0.64
CA ARG A 54 -5.06 11.08 0.79
C ARG A 54 -4.35 12.44 0.90
N ALA A 55 -3.35 12.55 1.77
CA ALA A 55 -2.60 13.80 1.96
C ALA A 55 -1.90 14.26 0.66
N GLY A 56 -1.40 13.32 -0.15
CA GLY A 56 -0.83 13.62 -1.47
C GLY A 56 -1.87 14.19 -2.44
N LEU A 57 -3.07 13.59 -2.47
CA LEU A 57 -4.17 14.04 -3.33
C LEU A 57 -4.74 15.40 -2.89
N GLU A 58 -4.93 15.60 -1.59
CA GLU A 58 -5.35 16.89 -1.01
C GLU A 58 -4.34 17.99 -1.35
N ARG A 59 -3.05 17.67 -1.34
CA ARG A 59 -2.01 18.60 -1.79
C ARG A 59 -2.13 18.91 -3.28
N MET A 60 -2.39 17.91 -4.13
CA MET A 60 -2.63 18.15 -5.56
C MET A 60 -3.86 19.02 -5.80
N GLN A 61 -4.91 18.89 -4.98
CA GLN A 61 -6.08 19.78 -5.04
C GLN A 61 -5.74 21.20 -4.62
N TYR A 62 -4.99 21.35 -3.52
CA TYR A 62 -4.54 22.64 -3.03
C TYR A 62 -3.68 23.37 -4.08
N ASP A 63 -2.81 22.63 -4.78
CA ASP A 63 -1.96 23.14 -5.86
C ASP A 63 -2.73 23.35 -7.19
N GLY A 64 -4.04 23.06 -7.23
CA GLY A 64 -4.88 23.23 -8.43
C GLY A 64 -4.64 22.18 -9.53
N ARG A 65 -3.93 21.09 -9.23
CA ARG A 65 -3.56 20.00 -10.16
C ARG A 65 -4.59 18.87 -10.20
N LEU A 66 -5.40 18.76 -9.15
CA LEU A 66 -6.53 17.84 -9.06
C LEU A 66 -7.81 18.67 -8.89
N ASP A 67 -8.86 18.30 -9.60
CA ASP A 67 -10.16 18.97 -9.52
C ASP A 67 -10.68 18.99 -8.06
N ALA A 68 -11.22 20.13 -7.62
CA ALA A 68 -11.70 20.31 -6.25
C ALA A 68 -12.91 19.43 -5.90
N SER A 69 -13.65 18.93 -6.90
CA SER A 69 -14.74 17.96 -6.72
C SER A 69 -14.26 16.52 -6.57
N ALA A 70 -12.99 16.24 -6.83
CA ALA A 70 -12.44 14.89 -6.67
C ALA A 70 -12.43 14.49 -5.19
N ASP A 71 -13.01 13.32 -4.87
CA ASP A 71 -12.96 12.79 -3.51
C ASP A 71 -11.60 12.13 -3.24
N SER A 72 -10.71 12.87 -2.60
CA SER A 72 -9.35 12.43 -2.23
C SER A 72 -9.34 11.20 -1.32
N ALA A 73 -10.33 11.03 -0.44
CA ALA A 73 -10.42 9.86 0.43
C ALA A 73 -10.81 8.61 -0.36
N ARG A 74 -11.78 8.73 -1.27
CA ARG A 74 -12.19 7.65 -2.18
C ARG A 74 -11.07 7.25 -3.14
N LEU A 75 -10.37 8.21 -3.73
CA LEU A 75 -9.25 7.96 -4.63
C LEU A 75 -8.07 7.28 -3.90
N ALA A 76 -7.75 7.71 -2.67
CA ALA A 76 -6.74 7.06 -1.83
C ALA A 76 -7.12 5.60 -1.50
N HIS A 77 -8.39 5.36 -1.17
CA HIS A 77 -8.91 4.00 -0.96
C HIS A 77 -8.75 3.14 -2.21
N MET A 78 -9.11 3.67 -3.38
CA MET A 78 -8.98 2.95 -4.65
C MET A 78 -7.53 2.53 -4.92
N LEU A 79 -6.58 3.44 -4.73
CA LEU A 79 -5.15 3.19 -4.96
C LEU A 79 -4.62 2.07 -4.06
N ILE A 80 -4.91 2.13 -2.75
CA ILE A 80 -4.49 1.07 -1.82
C ILE A 80 -5.16 -0.26 -2.15
N ALA A 81 -6.45 -0.26 -2.50
CA ALA A 81 -7.16 -1.49 -2.86
C ALA A 81 -6.59 -2.13 -4.13
N ALA A 82 -6.28 -1.34 -5.16
CA ALA A 82 -5.66 -1.81 -6.39
C ALA A 82 -4.27 -2.41 -6.14
N TYR A 83 -3.44 -1.76 -5.32
CA TYR A 83 -2.13 -2.26 -4.94
C TYR A 83 -2.19 -3.55 -4.12
N GLN A 84 -3.05 -3.62 -3.11
CA GLN A 84 -3.19 -4.81 -2.25
C GLN A 84 -3.79 -6.00 -3.03
N GLY A 85 -4.83 -5.77 -3.84
CA GLY A 85 -5.43 -6.80 -4.69
C GLY A 85 -4.48 -7.29 -5.77
N GLY A 86 -3.77 -6.38 -6.44
CA GLY A 86 -2.75 -6.71 -7.43
C GLY A 86 -1.59 -7.50 -6.82
N SER A 87 -1.14 -7.12 -5.63
CA SER A 87 -0.08 -7.84 -4.89
C SER A 87 -0.51 -9.26 -4.50
N LEU A 88 -1.76 -9.44 -4.06
CA LEU A 88 -2.29 -10.76 -3.71
C LEU A 88 -2.37 -11.67 -4.93
N LEU A 89 -2.95 -11.18 -6.03
CA LEU A 89 -3.07 -11.94 -7.27
C LEU A 89 -1.71 -12.28 -7.86
N ALA A 90 -0.75 -11.34 -7.81
CA ALA A 90 0.60 -11.60 -8.29
C ALA A 90 1.32 -12.71 -7.52
N GLN A 91 1.12 -12.76 -6.19
CA GLN A 91 1.67 -13.83 -5.36
C GLN A 91 1.04 -15.19 -5.63
N ILE A 92 -0.29 -15.23 -5.82
CA ILE A 92 -1.03 -16.49 -6.08
C ILE A 92 -0.68 -17.03 -7.48
N ALA A 93 -0.61 -16.15 -8.48
CA ALA A 93 -0.37 -16.52 -9.87
C ALA A 93 1.11 -16.70 -10.22
N HIS A 94 2.03 -16.29 -9.33
CA HIS A 94 3.46 -16.16 -9.62
C HIS A 94 3.75 -15.32 -10.88
N ASP A 95 2.94 -14.29 -11.10
CA ASP A 95 3.01 -13.37 -12.24
C ASP A 95 2.87 -11.93 -11.74
N VAL A 96 3.76 -11.03 -12.18
CA VAL A 96 3.72 -9.62 -11.77
C VAL A 96 2.62 -8.82 -12.47
N ALA A 97 2.02 -9.34 -13.54
CA ALA A 97 1.04 -8.62 -14.36
C ALA A 97 -0.12 -8.01 -13.55
N PRO A 98 -0.78 -8.70 -12.59
CA PRO A 98 -1.86 -8.11 -11.80
C PRO A 98 -1.43 -6.92 -10.94
N LEU A 99 -0.22 -6.95 -10.40
CA LEU A 99 0.35 -5.85 -9.62
C LEU A 99 0.76 -4.67 -10.51
N ARG A 100 1.10 -4.91 -11.78
CA ARG A 100 1.36 -3.83 -12.74
C ARG A 100 0.05 -3.19 -13.19
N ASP A 101 -0.91 -4.01 -13.61
CA ASP A 101 -2.08 -3.54 -14.36
C ASP A 101 -3.11 -2.85 -13.46
N ALA A 102 -3.36 -3.37 -12.25
CA ALA A 102 -4.37 -2.80 -11.36
C ALA A 102 -4.02 -1.38 -10.86
N PRO A 103 -2.81 -1.10 -10.33
CA PRO A 103 -2.42 0.26 -9.97
C PRO A 103 -2.35 1.20 -11.17
N TYR A 104 -1.94 0.72 -12.35
CA TYR A 104 -1.92 1.53 -13.57
C TYR A 104 -3.34 2.00 -13.94
N ALA A 105 -4.31 1.09 -13.92
CA ALA A 105 -5.71 1.43 -14.15
C ALA A 105 -6.27 2.42 -13.12
N ALA A 106 -5.88 2.27 -11.84
CA ALA A 106 -6.29 3.21 -10.79
C ALA A 106 -5.70 4.62 -11.00
N VAL A 107 -4.43 4.72 -11.43
CA VAL A 107 -3.81 6.00 -11.80
C VAL A 107 -4.47 6.61 -13.03
N GLU A 108 -4.80 5.80 -14.03
CA GLU A 108 -5.52 6.28 -15.22
C GLU A 108 -6.90 6.84 -14.85
N HIS A 109 -7.61 6.18 -13.92
CA HIS A 109 -8.85 6.73 -13.38
C HIS A 109 -8.66 8.06 -12.62
N LEU A 110 -7.57 8.19 -11.85
CA LEU A 110 -7.22 9.44 -11.16
C LEU A 110 -6.96 10.57 -12.17
N ARG A 111 -6.32 10.28 -13.31
CA ARG A 111 -6.07 11.27 -14.38
C ARG A 111 -7.34 11.87 -14.97
N ALA A 112 -8.48 11.17 -14.89
CA ALA A 112 -9.76 11.77 -15.29
C ALA A 112 -10.17 12.98 -14.44
N TYR A 113 -9.53 13.17 -13.28
CA TYR A 113 -9.76 14.28 -12.37
C TYR A 113 -8.63 15.32 -12.36
N THR A 114 -7.56 15.14 -13.16
CA THR A 114 -6.49 16.14 -13.23
C THR A 114 -6.92 17.35 -14.03
N THR A 115 -6.52 18.54 -13.60
CA THR A 115 -6.82 19.78 -14.32
C THR A 115 -5.92 19.88 -15.57
N SER A 116 -6.45 20.50 -16.62
CA SER A 116 -5.83 20.52 -17.96
C SER A 116 -4.43 21.17 -18.02
N ASP A 117 -4.01 21.89 -16.99
CA ASP A 117 -2.73 22.60 -16.94
C ASP A 117 -1.52 21.69 -16.59
N ASP A 118 -1.74 20.43 -16.20
CA ASP A 118 -0.65 19.51 -15.76
C ASP A 118 -0.11 18.59 -16.88
N ILE A 119 -0.58 18.72 -18.13
CA ILE A 119 -0.16 17.90 -19.31
C ILE A 119 0.52 18.76 -20.43
N ALA A 120 0.86 20.02 -20.15
CA ALA A 120 1.60 20.89 -21.09
C ALA A 120 3.12 20.83 -20.87
#